data_AF-A0A2G9ZVU8-F1
#
_entry.id   AF-A0A2G9ZVU8-F1
#
_cell.length_a   1.000
_cell.length_b   1.000
_cell.length_c   1.000
_cell.angle_alpha   90.00
_cell.angle_beta   90.00
_cell.angle_gamma   90.00
#
_symmetry.space_group_name_H-M   'P 1'
#
loop_
_entity.id
_entity.type
_entity.pdbx_description
1 polymer ?
#
loop_
_entity_poly.entity_id
_entity_poly.type
_entity_poly.pdbx_seq_one_letter_code
_entity_poly.pdbx_strand_id
1 'polypeptide(L)'
;SILFSKAVLGSLDLQNHLVIAPMTRCRATGNIPNSLMMEYYAQRASAGLIITEGTSPSPNGLGYPRIPGIFSKAQIKGWKQITDAVHKKGAKIFIQFMHCGRIAHPLNLPAGARVLGPSAVAAAGEMYTDAERMKPLPVPEAMTEADIKNAVAEFAAAAKNAVTA
;
A
#
# COMPACT_ATOMS: atom_id res chain seq x y z
N SER A 1 14.71 29.32 3.76
CA SER A 1 14.18 28.65 2.54
C SER A 1 12.74 28.26 2.79
N ILE A 2 11.85 28.46 1.80
CA ILE A 2 10.43 28.04 1.87
C ILE A 2 10.29 26.53 2.14
N LEU A 3 11.28 25.73 1.76
CA LEU A 3 11.25 24.28 2.01
C LEU A 3 11.14 23.93 3.50
N PHE A 4 11.66 24.77 4.40
CA PHE A 4 11.71 24.52 5.83
C PHE A 4 10.65 25.29 6.65
N SER A 5 9.89 26.19 6.02
CA SER A 5 8.79 26.88 6.70
C SER A 5 7.57 25.96 6.86
N LYS A 6 6.74 26.21 7.87
CA LYS A 6 5.45 25.51 8.03
C LYS A 6 4.60 25.64 6.77
N ALA A 7 3.82 24.60 6.49
CA ALA A 7 2.91 24.55 5.34
C ALA A 7 1.50 24.14 5.79
N VAL A 8 0.50 24.50 4.99
CA VAL A 8 -0.89 24.06 5.17
C VAL A 8 -1.30 23.27 3.94
N LEU A 9 -1.81 22.05 4.13
CA LEU A 9 -2.36 21.21 3.06
C LEU A 9 -3.81 20.84 3.40
N GLY A 10 -4.76 21.51 2.74
CA GLY A 10 -6.17 21.39 3.11
C GLY A 10 -6.37 21.81 4.57
N SER A 11 -6.82 20.88 5.42
CA SER A 11 -6.99 21.09 6.86
C SER A 11 -5.80 20.66 7.71
N LEU A 12 -4.65 20.32 7.10
CA LEU A 12 -3.49 19.78 7.81
C LEU A 12 -2.38 20.83 7.93
N ASP A 13 -1.95 21.08 9.17
CA ASP A 13 -0.71 21.79 9.44
C ASP A 13 0.48 20.84 9.33
N LEU A 14 1.43 21.20 8.47
CA LEU A 14 2.67 20.47 8.22
C LEU A 14 3.86 21.25 8.80
N GLN A 15 4.80 20.53 9.40
CA GLN A 15 6.02 21.13 9.99
C GLN A 15 6.97 21.74 8.96
N ASN A 16 6.91 21.30 7.70
CA ASN A 16 7.65 21.85 6.57
C ASN A 16 7.05 21.43 5.22
N HIS A 17 7.60 21.92 4.09
CA HIS A 17 7.17 21.56 2.74
C HIS A 17 7.82 20.27 2.20
N LEU A 18 8.58 19.53 3.01
CA LEU A 18 9.23 18.30 2.58
C LEU A 18 8.22 17.14 2.62
N VAL A 19 8.16 16.41 1.51
CA VAL A 19 7.30 15.23 1.37
C VAL A 19 8.17 14.02 1.09
N ILE A 20 7.96 12.94 1.85
CA ILE A 20 8.53 11.64 1.53
C ILE A 20 7.64 10.97 0.49
N ALA A 21 8.18 10.77 -0.71
CA ALA A 21 7.49 10.11 -1.81
C ALA A 21 7.11 8.66 -1.46
N PRO A 22 6.02 8.13 -2.04
CA PRO A 22 5.68 6.72 -1.88
C PRO A 22 6.78 5.83 -2.48
N MET A 23 7.33 4.92 -1.67
CA MET A 23 8.43 4.05 -2.05
C MET A 23 8.16 2.62 -1.61
N THR A 24 7.76 1.74 -2.53
CA THR A 24 7.55 0.31 -2.24
C THR A 24 8.83 -0.37 -1.74
N ARG A 25 8.77 -0.96 -0.54
CA ARG A 25 9.95 -1.54 0.13
C ARG A 25 9.91 -3.06 0.30
N CYS A 26 8.74 -3.69 0.08
CA CYS A 26 8.52 -5.14 0.15
C CYS A 26 9.00 -5.78 1.47
N ARG A 27 8.67 -5.16 2.61
CA ARG A 27 9.10 -5.56 3.97
C ARG A 27 7.95 -6.04 4.88
N ALA A 28 6.73 -6.16 4.37
CA ALA A 28 5.57 -6.62 5.12
C ALA A 28 5.41 -8.14 5.02
N THR A 29 6.03 -8.90 5.94
CA THR A 29 5.85 -10.36 6.01
C THR A 29 4.37 -10.70 6.20
N GLY A 30 3.85 -11.61 5.37
CA GLY A 30 2.41 -11.93 5.35
C GLY A 30 1.51 -10.75 5.00
N ASN A 31 2.06 -9.74 4.30
CA ASN A 31 1.40 -8.47 3.97
C ASN A 31 0.96 -7.66 5.20
N ILE A 32 1.54 -7.91 6.37
CA ILE A 32 1.23 -7.23 7.63
C ILE A 32 2.38 -6.24 7.95
N PRO A 33 2.07 -4.94 8.18
CA PRO A 33 3.07 -3.98 8.65
C PRO A 33 3.65 -4.39 10.00
N ASN A 34 4.93 -4.14 10.22
CA ASN A 34 5.67 -4.65 11.37
C ASN A 34 6.60 -3.60 12.01
N SER A 35 7.29 -3.98 13.09
CA SER A 35 8.18 -3.11 13.85
C SER A 35 9.31 -2.49 13.02
N LEU A 36 9.87 -3.23 12.05
CA LEU A 36 10.90 -2.70 11.15
C LEU A 36 10.35 -1.56 10.28
N MET A 37 9.12 -1.71 9.77
CA MET A 37 8.45 -0.66 9.00
C MET A 37 8.12 0.55 9.88
N MET A 38 7.67 0.33 11.12
CA MET A 38 7.45 1.40 12.10
C MET A 38 8.71 2.22 12.34
N GLU A 39 9.84 1.57 12.61
CA GLU A 39 11.12 2.27 12.79
C GLU A 39 11.50 3.05 11.53
N TYR A 40 11.37 2.43 10.34
CA TYR A 40 11.67 3.07 9.06
C TYR A 40 10.90 4.38 8.82
N TYR A 41 9.59 4.40 9.10
CA TYR A 41 8.78 5.61 8.95
C TYR A 41 9.05 6.62 10.08
N ALA A 42 9.23 6.17 11.32
CA ALA A 42 9.55 7.04 12.44
C ALA A 42 10.89 7.77 12.23
N GLN A 43 11.87 7.16 11.59
CA GLN A 43 13.13 7.82 11.21
C GLN A 43 12.93 8.99 10.22
N ARG A 44 11.84 8.97 9.44
CA ARG A 44 11.52 9.96 8.39
C ARG A 44 10.53 11.03 8.82
N ALA A 45 10.02 10.94 10.05
CA ALA A 45 9.01 11.84 10.58
C ALA A 45 9.52 13.26 10.92
N SER A 46 10.68 13.67 10.39
CA SER A 46 11.08 15.08 10.29
C SER A 46 10.49 15.78 9.07
N ALA A 47 9.97 15.03 8.09
CA ALA A 47 9.27 15.58 6.93
C ALA A 47 7.88 16.11 7.32
N GLY A 48 7.36 17.10 6.59
CA GLY A 48 6.00 17.60 6.75
C GLY A 48 4.95 16.52 6.52
N LEU A 49 5.10 15.79 5.41
CA LEU A 49 4.21 14.70 5.01
C LEU A 49 5.01 13.47 4.61
N ILE A 50 4.54 12.31 5.03
CA ILE A 50 4.98 11.00 4.52
C ILE A 50 3.84 10.41 3.69
N ILE A 51 4.14 9.94 2.50
CA ILE A 51 3.24 9.07 1.74
C ILE A 51 3.79 7.64 1.87
N THR A 52 2.98 6.70 2.36
CA THR A 52 3.42 5.31 2.56
C THR A 52 3.86 4.67 1.25
N GLU A 53 4.53 3.53 1.36
CA GLU A 53 4.57 2.56 0.27
C GLU A 53 3.18 2.16 -0.22
N GLY A 54 3.13 1.65 -1.45
CA GLY A 54 1.91 1.13 -2.05
C GLY A 54 1.28 0.06 -1.16
N THR A 55 0.10 0.36 -0.66
CA THR A 55 -0.63 -0.47 0.29
C THR A 55 -1.89 -1.01 -0.37
N SER A 56 -2.03 -2.32 -0.35
CA SER A 56 -3.10 -2.98 -1.08
C SER A 56 -4.46 -2.85 -0.38
N PRO A 57 -5.51 -2.43 -1.10
CA PRO A 57 -6.85 -2.29 -0.53
C PRO A 57 -7.56 -3.65 -0.36
N SER A 58 -7.07 -4.72 -0.99
CA SER A 58 -7.70 -6.04 -0.98
C SER A 58 -6.72 -7.17 -1.28
N PRO A 59 -7.10 -8.44 -1.05
CA PRO A 59 -6.31 -9.59 -1.49
C PRO A 59 -6.00 -9.59 -2.99
N ASN A 60 -6.97 -9.19 -3.83
CA ASN A 60 -6.82 -9.14 -5.29
C ASN A 60 -5.97 -7.96 -5.77
N GLY A 61 -5.83 -6.93 -4.95
CA GLY A 61 -4.98 -5.78 -5.23
C GLY A 61 -3.50 -6.02 -4.97
N LEU A 62 -3.12 -7.15 -4.40
CA LEU A 62 -1.72 -7.52 -4.18
C LEU A 62 -1.02 -7.82 -5.52
N GLY A 63 0.31 -7.79 -5.52
CA GLY A 63 1.08 -8.13 -6.72
C GLY A 63 2.50 -8.52 -6.36
N TYR A 64 3.28 -7.56 -5.86
CA TYR A 64 4.64 -7.83 -5.39
C TYR A 64 4.63 -8.60 -4.07
N PRO A 65 5.65 -9.45 -3.81
CA PRO A 65 5.74 -10.14 -2.54
C PRO A 65 5.99 -9.14 -1.42
N ARG A 66 5.36 -9.38 -0.27
CA ARG A 66 5.55 -8.60 0.97
C ARG A 66 5.26 -7.09 0.86
N ILE A 67 4.38 -6.66 -0.05
CA ILE A 67 3.77 -5.33 0.08
C ILE A 67 2.71 -5.37 1.18
N PRO A 68 2.52 -4.29 1.94
CA PRO A 68 1.49 -4.26 2.98
C PRO A 68 0.09 -4.22 2.36
N GLY A 69 -0.88 -4.75 3.09
CA GLY A 69 -2.31 -4.53 2.83
C GLY A 69 -2.98 -3.68 3.90
N ILE A 70 -4.26 -3.34 3.70
CA ILE A 70 -5.13 -2.72 4.72
C ILE A 70 -6.58 -3.24 4.65
N PHE A 71 -6.73 -4.55 4.50
CA PHE A 71 -8.01 -5.26 4.38
C PHE A 71 -8.27 -6.24 5.53
N SER A 72 -7.35 -6.39 6.48
CA SER A 72 -7.52 -7.24 7.66
C SER A 72 -7.27 -6.51 8.97
N LYS A 73 -7.85 -7.01 10.07
CA LYS A 73 -7.65 -6.46 11.42
C LYS A 73 -6.17 -6.43 11.84
N ALA A 74 -5.40 -7.45 11.46
CA ALA A 74 -3.97 -7.50 11.76
C ALA A 74 -3.19 -6.41 11.02
N GLN A 75 -3.54 -6.16 9.75
CA GLN A 75 -2.95 -5.07 8.97
C GLN A 75 -3.27 -3.69 9.54
N ILE A 76 -4.53 -3.46 9.93
CA ILE A 76 -4.96 -2.20 10.57
C ILE A 76 -4.14 -1.96 11.85
N LYS A 77 -4.02 -2.98 12.71
CA LYS A 77 -3.21 -2.87 13.94
C LYS A 77 -1.75 -2.58 13.65
N GLY A 78 -1.18 -3.21 12.62
CA GLY A 78 0.20 -2.95 12.19
C GLY A 78 0.38 -1.50 11.73
N TRP A 79 -0.51 -1.00 10.88
CA TRP A 79 -0.49 0.40 10.46
C TRP A 79 -0.68 1.37 11.62
N LYS A 80 -1.55 1.06 12.58
CA LYS A 80 -1.77 1.89 13.78
C LYS A 80 -0.50 2.15 14.59
N GLN A 81 0.35 1.15 14.71
CA GLN A 81 1.64 1.32 15.38
C GLN A 81 2.57 2.26 14.60
N ILE A 82 2.54 2.20 13.27
CA ILE A 82 3.34 3.05 12.38
C ILE A 82 2.86 4.49 12.46
N THR A 83 1.56 4.73 12.28
CA THR A 83 0.96 6.08 12.33
C THR A 83 1.20 6.72 13.69
N ASP A 84 1.04 5.99 14.80
CA ASP A 84 1.34 6.48 16.15
C ASP A 84 2.80 6.90 16.31
N ALA A 85 3.74 6.10 15.78
CA ALA A 85 5.17 6.42 15.84
C ALA A 85 5.54 7.67 15.02
N VAL A 86 4.88 7.86 13.86
CA VAL A 86 5.05 9.05 13.02
C VAL A 86 4.43 10.29 13.68
N HIS A 87 3.20 10.17 14.19
CA HIS A 87 2.48 11.27 14.83
C HIS A 87 3.18 11.77 16.10
N LYS A 88 3.80 10.88 16.89
CA LYS A 88 4.62 11.26 18.06
C LYS A 88 5.78 12.20 17.71
N LYS A 89 6.21 12.22 16.44
CA LYS A 89 7.28 13.10 15.93
C LYS A 89 6.76 14.31 15.15
N GLY A 90 5.44 14.51 15.07
CA GLY A 90 4.81 15.70 14.50
C GLY A 90 4.58 15.67 12.98
N ALA A 91 5.06 14.66 12.26
CA ALA A 91 4.77 14.50 10.84
C ALA A 91 3.34 14.01 10.59
N LYS A 92 2.79 14.33 9.42
CA LYS A 92 1.55 13.72 8.91
C LYS A 92 1.89 12.53 8.02
N ILE A 93 0.98 11.57 7.90
CA ILE A 93 1.15 10.40 7.05
C ILE A 93 -0.11 10.10 6.27
N PHE A 94 0.03 9.91 4.96
CA PHE A 94 -1.02 9.44 4.05
C PHE A 94 -0.71 8.03 3.59
N ILE A 95 -1.75 7.21 3.50
CA ILE A 95 -1.64 5.88 2.90
C ILE A 95 -1.84 5.98 1.38
N GLN A 96 -0.94 5.35 0.62
CA GLN A 96 -1.11 5.21 -0.83
C GLN A 96 -1.84 3.90 -1.12
N PHE A 97 -3.09 3.97 -1.56
CA PHE A 97 -3.79 2.78 -2.05
C PHE A 97 -3.25 2.35 -3.41
N MET A 98 -2.92 1.07 -3.52
CA MET A 98 -2.36 0.49 -4.74
C MET A 98 -3.01 -0.87 -5.02
N HIS A 99 -3.77 -0.96 -6.11
CA HIS A 99 -4.23 -2.22 -6.69
C HIS A 99 -3.33 -2.55 -7.89
N CYS A 100 -2.52 -3.60 -7.80
CA CYS A 100 -1.53 -3.95 -8.83
C CYS A 100 -2.16 -4.40 -10.16
N GLY A 101 -3.39 -4.93 -10.12
CA GLY A 101 -4.11 -5.37 -11.31
C GLY A 101 -3.33 -6.47 -12.03
N ARG A 102 -3.12 -6.32 -13.34
CA ARG A 102 -2.36 -7.30 -14.14
C ARG A 102 -0.86 -7.36 -13.85
N ILE A 103 -0.31 -6.43 -13.05
CA ILE A 103 1.07 -6.47 -12.60
C ILE A 103 1.14 -7.29 -11.29
N ALA A 104 0.77 -8.56 -11.37
CA ALA A 104 0.69 -9.48 -10.24
C ALA A 104 0.94 -10.93 -10.68
N HIS A 105 1.29 -11.80 -9.74
CA HIS A 105 1.45 -13.23 -9.97
C HIS A 105 0.72 -14.04 -8.88
N PRO A 106 -0.01 -15.13 -9.20
CA PRO A 106 -0.77 -15.91 -8.23
C PRO A 106 0.04 -16.40 -7.03
N LEU A 107 1.33 -16.73 -7.23
CA LEU A 107 2.24 -17.12 -6.15
C LEU A 107 2.51 -16.03 -5.09
N ASN A 108 2.18 -14.77 -5.38
CA ASN A 108 2.28 -13.66 -4.42
C ASN A 108 0.92 -13.30 -3.80
N LEU A 109 -0.15 -13.97 -4.21
CA LEU A 109 -1.50 -13.73 -3.72
C LEU A 109 -1.89 -14.76 -2.65
N PRO A 110 -2.72 -14.39 -1.67
CA PRO A 110 -3.29 -15.36 -0.75
C PRO A 110 -4.28 -16.29 -1.45
N ALA A 111 -4.59 -17.42 -0.82
CA ALA A 111 -5.57 -18.36 -1.34
C ALA A 111 -6.93 -17.69 -1.62
N GLY A 112 -7.51 -17.96 -2.78
CA GLY A 112 -8.79 -17.40 -3.23
C GLY A 112 -8.71 -16.03 -3.89
N ALA A 113 -7.55 -15.37 -3.86
CA ALA A 113 -7.35 -14.13 -4.61
C ALA A 113 -7.02 -14.41 -6.09
N ARG A 114 -7.38 -13.46 -6.94
CA ARG A 114 -7.30 -13.55 -8.40
C ARG A 114 -6.49 -12.40 -8.97
N VAL A 115 -5.77 -12.66 -10.06
CA VAL A 115 -5.09 -11.61 -10.84
C VAL A 115 -6.11 -11.00 -11.79
N LEU A 116 -6.55 -9.78 -11.49
CA LEU A 116 -7.61 -9.10 -12.23
C LEU A 116 -7.07 -7.98 -13.12
N GLY A 117 -7.67 -7.79 -14.28
CA GLY A 117 -7.37 -6.69 -15.19
C GLY A 117 -8.62 -6.20 -15.93
N PRO A 118 -8.55 -5.03 -16.58
CA PRO A 118 -9.68 -4.54 -17.40
C PRO A 118 -9.94 -5.43 -18.62
N SER A 119 -8.97 -6.24 -19.03
CA SER A 119 -9.07 -7.18 -20.16
C SER A 119 -8.06 -8.31 -19.96
N ALA A 120 -8.29 -9.46 -20.60
CA ALA A 120 -7.42 -10.64 -20.55
C ALA A 120 -6.16 -10.46 -21.41
N VAL A 121 -5.32 -9.49 -21.06
CA VAL A 121 -4.08 -9.15 -21.77
C VAL A 121 -2.92 -9.15 -20.78
N ALA A 122 -2.03 -10.13 -20.93
CA ALA A 122 -0.81 -10.22 -20.14
C ALA A 122 0.04 -8.94 -20.28
N ALA A 123 0.66 -8.52 -19.19
CA ALA A 123 1.68 -7.48 -19.25
C ALA A 123 3.00 -8.09 -19.72
N ALA A 124 3.83 -7.29 -20.41
CA ALA A 124 5.17 -7.72 -20.75
C ALA A 124 6.07 -7.80 -19.51
N GLY A 125 6.95 -8.79 -19.47
CA GLY A 125 7.96 -8.95 -18.44
C GLY A 125 7.62 -9.99 -17.38
N GLU A 126 8.40 -9.94 -16.30
CA GLU A 126 8.39 -10.93 -15.23
C GLU A 126 8.26 -10.25 -13.87
N MET A 127 7.75 -10.99 -12.89
CA MET A 127 7.64 -10.59 -11.51
C MET A 127 8.37 -11.58 -10.61
N TYR A 128 9.06 -11.04 -9.60
CA TYR A 128 9.65 -11.87 -8.55
C TYR A 128 8.57 -12.45 -7.64
N THR A 129 8.69 -13.73 -7.33
CA THR A 129 7.88 -14.47 -6.36
C THR A 129 8.79 -15.08 -5.30
N ASP A 130 8.34 -15.13 -4.05
CA ASP A 130 9.15 -15.72 -2.97
C ASP A 130 9.34 -17.23 -3.15
N ALA A 131 8.36 -17.90 -3.75
CA ALA A 131 8.38 -19.35 -3.96
C ALA A 131 9.25 -19.77 -5.15
N GLU A 132 9.17 -19.06 -6.28
CA GLU A 132 9.75 -19.52 -7.55
C GLU A 132 10.65 -18.49 -8.24
N ARG A 133 11.03 -17.40 -7.55
CA ARG A 133 11.82 -16.29 -8.11
C ARG A 133 11.09 -15.63 -9.28
N MET A 134 11.82 -15.20 -10.31
CA MET A 134 11.24 -14.52 -11.47
C MET A 134 10.32 -15.45 -12.25
N LYS A 135 9.08 -15.01 -12.47
CA LYS A 135 8.07 -15.70 -13.26
C LYS A 135 7.43 -14.73 -14.26
N PRO A 136 7.07 -15.19 -15.47
CA PRO A 136 6.29 -14.38 -16.40
C PRO A 136 4.99 -13.89 -15.77
N LEU A 137 4.60 -12.65 -16.07
CA LEU A 137 3.28 -12.15 -15.68
C LEU A 137 2.19 -12.94 -16.43
N PRO A 138 1.21 -13.54 -15.74
CA PRO A 138 0.18 -14.32 -16.40
C PRO A 138 -0.84 -13.41 -17.12
N VAL A 139 -1.67 -14.01 -17.95
CA VAL A 139 -2.88 -13.36 -18.45
C VAL A 139 -3.82 -13.13 -17.27
N PRO A 140 -4.24 -11.88 -16.96
CA PRO A 140 -5.20 -11.61 -15.90
C PRO A 140 -6.60 -12.10 -16.31
N GLU A 141 -7.45 -12.37 -15.33
CA GLU A 141 -8.89 -12.48 -15.55
C GLU A 141 -9.45 -11.08 -15.87
N ALA A 142 -10.26 -10.98 -16.94
CA ALA A 142 -10.97 -9.75 -17.25
C ALA A 142 -12.06 -9.51 -16.20
N MET A 143 -12.05 -8.33 -15.58
CA MET A 143 -13.06 -7.94 -14.60
C MET A 143 -14.45 -7.90 -15.23
N THR A 144 -15.41 -8.54 -14.56
CA THR A 144 -16.84 -8.35 -14.81
C THR A 144 -17.34 -7.04 -14.17
N GLU A 145 -18.56 -6.62 -14.48
CA GLU A 145 -19.19 -5.49 -13.78
C GLU A 145 -19.29 -5.70 -12.27
N ALA A 146 -19.51 -6.96 -11.84
CA ALA A 146 -19.54 -7.31 -10.43
C ALA A 146 -18.15 -7.14 -9.79
N ASP A 147 -17.08 -7.55 -10.49
CA ASP A 147 -15.71 -7.35 -10.02
C ASP A 147 -15.36 -5.87 -9.88
N ILE A 148 -15.82 -5.02 -10.82
CA ILE A 148 -15.62 -3.56 -10.75
C ILE A 148 -16.33 -2.98 -9.52
N LYS A 149 -17.60 -3.35 -9.29
CA LYS A 149 -18.36 -2.92 -8.10
C LYS A 149 -17.67 -3.38 -6.81
N ASN A 150 -17.15 -4.60 -6.79
CA ASN A 150 -16.41 -5.14 -5.65
C ASN A 150 -15.10 -4.37 -5.42
N ALA A 151 -14.32 -4.09 -6.47
CA ALA A 151 -13.09 -3.32 -6.36
C ALA A 151 -13.36 -1.91 -5.78
N VAL A 152 -14.40 -1.22 -6.25
CA VAL A 152 -14.81 0.08 -5.67
C VAL A 152 -15.12 -0.06 -4.18
N ALA A 153 -15.86 -1.10 -3.78
CA ALA A 153 -16.17 -1.38 -2.38
C ALA A 153 -14.91 -1.70 -1.56
N GLU A 154 -13.94 -2.41 -2.12
CA GLU A 154 -12.64 -2.72 -1.51
C GLU A 154 -11.85 -1.43 -1.20
N PHE A 155 -11.76 -0.49 -2.16
CA PHE A 155 -11.12 0.81 -1.92
C PHE A 155 -11.84 1.62 -0.83
N ALA A 156 -13.18 1.61 -0.83
CA ALA A 156 -13.96 2.30 0.21
C ALA A 156 -13.76 1.68 1.60
N ALA A 157 -13.69 0.34 1.68
CA ALA A 157 -13.40 -0.37 2.93
C ALA A 157 -11.97 -0.09 3.40
N ALA A 158 -10.98 -0.11 2.50
CA ALA A 158 -9.60 0.24 2.79
C ALA A 158 -9.46 1.67 3.31
N ALA A 159 -10.22 2.63 2.77
CA ALA A 159 -10.28 4.00 3.28
C ALA A 159 -10.79 4.07 4.73
N LYS A 160 -11.87 3.35 5.07
CA LYS A 160 -12.37 3.26 6.45
C LYS A 160 -11.35 2.63 7.40
N ASN A 161 -10.69 1.58 6.93
CA ASN A 161 -9.64 0.88 7.67
C ASN A 161 -8.43 1.81 7.90
N ALA A 162 -8.06 2.63 6.91
CA ALA A 162 -6.98 3.60 7.02
C ALA A 162 -7.29 4.74 8.01
N VAL A 163 -8.54 5.17 8.13
CA VAL A 163 -8.97 6.13 9.16
C VAL A 163 -8.95 5.52 10.56
N THR A 164 -9.13 4.20 10.66
CA THR A 164 -9.08 3.46 11.93
C THR A 164 -7.64 3.19 12.38
N ALA A 165 -6.73 2.99 11.43
CA ALA A 165 -5.30 2.87 11.63
C ALA A 165 -4.65 4.22 11.92
#